data_AF-A0A7Y0C5J3-F1
#
_entry.id   AF-A0A7Y0C5J3-F1
#
_cell.length_a   1.000
_cell.length_b   1.000
_cell.length_c   1.000
_cell.angle_alpha   90.00
_cell.angle_beta   90.00
_cell.angle_gamma   90.00
#
_symmetry.space_group_name_H-M   'P 1'
#
loop_
_entity.id
_entity.type
_entity.pdbx_description
1 polymer ?
#
loop_
_entity_poly.entity_id
_entity_poly.type
_entity_poly.pdbx_seq_one_letter_code
_entity_poly.pdbx_strand_id
1 'polypeptide(L)' 'MNVGKTLSAQIMEYVPRKNFGRIIDRYGGDAGARTLSCADLFREMAFAQLTWREPLRDIEVCLSANQSKLLSAPPNV' A
#
# COMPACT_ATOMS: atom_id res chain seq x y z
N MET A 1 1.78 -18.52 -10.50
CA MET A 1 3.00 -17.83 -10.94
C MET A 1 2.56 -16.73 -11.90
N ASN A 2 2.53 -15.46 -11.49
CA ASN A 2 2.18 -14.36 -12.40
C ASN A 2 3.49 -13.81 -12.96
N VAL A 3 3.70 -13.95 -14.27
CA VAL A 3 4.88 -13.47 -14.98
C VAL A 3 4.70 -11.95 -15.20
N GLY A 4 4.97 -11.13 -14.18
CA GLY A 4 4.87 -9.67 -14.28
C GLY A 4 4.66 -8.93 -12.94
N LYS A 5 4.68 -7.58 -12.98
CA LYS A 5 4.28 -6.73 -11.84
C LYS A 5 2.80 -6.97 -11.51
N THR A 6 2.46 -6.98 -10.23
CA THR A 6 1.05 -7.10 -9.80
C THR A 6 0.24 -5.89 -10.26
N LEU A 7 -1.07 -6.06 -10.49
CA LEU A 7 -1.95 -4.94 -10.87
C LEU A 7 -1.89 -3.79 -9.86
N SER A 8 -1.81 -4.12 -8.56
CA SER A 8 -1.57 -3.13 -7.49
C SER A 8 -0.25 -2.37 -7.71
N ALA A 9 0.84 -3.06 -8.03
CA ALA A 9 2.12 -2.41 -8.32
C ALA A 9 2.06 -1.50 -9.55
N GLN A 10 1.35 -1.90 -10.62
CA GLN A 10 1.15 -1.07 -11.81
C GLN A 10 0.34 0.20 -11.51
N ILE A 11 -0.72 0.09 -10.72
CA ILE A 11 -1.54 1.26 -10.34
C ILE A 11 -0.74 2.21 -9.44
N MET A 12 0.09 1.67 -8.54
CA MET A 12 0.96 2.45 -7.67
C MET A 12 2.07 3.20 -8.42
N GLU A 13 2.34 2.91 -9.70
CA GLU A 13 3.27 3.70 -10.52
C GLU A 13 2.68 5.06 -10.93
N TYR A 14 1.36 5.18 -10.99
CA TYR A 14 0.69 6.45 -11.30
C TYR A 14 0.64 7.39 -10.09
N VAL A 15 1.00 6.90 -8.91
CA VAL A 15 1.05 7.71 -7.69
C VAL A 15 2.37 8.48 -7.67
N PRO A 16 2.35 9.83 -7.67
CA PRO A 16 3.57 10.63 -7.67
C PRO A 16 4.25 10.58 -6.30
N ARG A 17 5.09 9.54 -6.10
CA ARG A 17 5.73 9.21 -4.81
C ARG A 17 6.42 10.39 -4.12
N LYS A 18 7.15 11.23 -4.87
CA LYS A 18 7.84 12.40 -4.31
C LYS A 18 6.88 13.43 -3.74
N ASN A 19 5.79 13.73 -4.45
CA ASN A 19 4.79 14.68 -3.98
C ASN A 19 4.00 14.10 -2.81
N PHE A 20 3.70 12.81 -2.88
CA PHE A 20 3.00 12.11 -1.82
C PHE A 20 3.81 12.07 -0.51
N GLY A 21 5.11 11.73 -0.58
CA GLY A 21 6.01 11.80 0.58
C GLY A 21 6.09 13.21 1.18
N ARG A 22 6.20 14.25 0.34
CA ARG A 22 6.17 15.65 0.82
C ARG A 22 4.89 16.02 1.57
N ILE A 23 3.74 15.46 1.17
CA ILE A 23 2.46 15.68 1.85
C ILE A 23 2.47 14.97 3.20
N ILE A 24 2.92 13.71 3.25
CA ILE A 24 3.06 12.94 4.49
C ILE A 24 3.95 13.71 5.48
N ASP A 25 5.13 14.15 5.05
CA ASP A 25 6.06 14.90 5.90
C ASP A 25 5.44 16.22 6.38
N ARG A 26 4.80 16.97 5.47
CA ARG A 26 4.21 18.27 5.77
C ARG A 26 3.12 18.21 6.84
N TYR A 27 2.33 17.14 6.85
CA TYR A 27 1.21 16.98 7.77
C TYR A 27 1.50 15.98 8.91
N GLY A 28 2.72 15.45 9.00
CA GLY A 28 3.08 14.45 9.99
C GLY A 28 2.25 13.17 9.85
N GLY A 29 2.00 12.71 8.63
CA GLY A 29 1.15 11.54 8.35
C GLY A 29 1.65 10.23 9.00
N ASP A 30 2.94 10.14 9.30
CA ASP A 30 3.56 9.01 10.02
C ASP A 30 3.73 9.29 11.53
N ALA A 31 3.20 10.40 12.05
CA ALA A 31 3.30 10.70 13.47
C ALA A 31 2.57 9.64 14.30
N GLY A 32 3.32 8.85 15.08
CA GLY A 32 2.78 7.76 15.89
C GLY A 32 2.62 6.42 15.16
N ALA A 33 3.02 6.33 13.88
CA ALA A 33 3.07 5.06 13.17
C ALA A 33 4.15 4.15 13.76
N ARG A 34 3.81 2.89 14.07
CA ARG A 34 4.74 1.91 14.65
C ARG A 34 5.12 0.80 13.67
N THR A 35 4.13 0.31 12.92
CA THR A 35 4.28 -0.86 12.04
C THR A 35 3.68 -0.66 10.65
N LEU A 36 2.88 0.38 10.46
CA LEU A 36 2.16 0.66 9.21
C LEU A 36 2.32 2.16 8.91
N SER A 37 3.13 2.50 7.91
CA SER A 37 3.29 3.89 7.48
C SER A 37 2.02 4.38 6.76
N CYS A 38 1.86 5.69 6.65
CA CYS A 38 0.81 6.34 5.88
C CYS A 38 0.85 5.89 4.40
N ALA A 39 2.04 5.64 3.86
CA ALA A 39 2.21 5.10 2.52
C ALA A 39 1.75 3.64 2.39
N ASP A 40 2.02 2.82 3.41
CA ASP A 40 1.53 1.43 3.46
C ASP A 40 0.00 1.43 3.58
N LEU A 41 -0.56 2.21 4.50
CA LEU A 41 -2.01 2.34 4.69
C LEU A 41 -2.71 2.79 3.40
N PHE A 42 -2.16 3.78 2.69
CA PHE A 42 -2.69 4.20 1.39
C PHE A 42 -2.72 3.04 0.39
N ARG A 43 -1.66 2.22 0.36
CA ARG A 43 -1.59 1.06 -0.53
C ARG A 43 -2.62 0.00 -0.18
N GLU A 44 -2.85 -0.24 1.10
CA GLU A 44 -3.87 -1.18 1.57
C GLU A 44 -5.29 -0.70 1.25
N MET A 45 -5.58 0.59 1.45
CA MET A 45 -6.88 1.16 1.10
C MET A 45 -7.14 1.11 -0.41
N ALA A 46 -6.12 1.42 -1.23
CA ALA A 46 -6.23 1.32 -2.69
C ALA A 46 -6.46 -0.14 -3.13
N PHE A 47 -5.77 -1.11 -2.51
CA PHE A 47 -6.00 -2.53 -2.79
C PHE A 47 -7.42 -2.98 -2.41
N ALA A 48 -7.91 -2.55 -1.25
CA ALA A 48 -9.27 -2.84 -0.81
C ALA A 48 -10.32 -2.31 -1.80
N GLN A 49 -10.14 -1.06 -2.26
CA GLN A 49 -11.00 -0.45 -3.27
C GLN A 49 -10.97 -1.22 -4.60
N LEU A 50 -9.79 -1.62 -5.06
CA LEU A 50 -9.64 -2.39 -6.31
C LEU A 50 -10.23 -3.80 -6.26
N THR A 51 -10.37 -4.35 -5.05
CA THR A 51 -10.87 -5.71 -4.84
C THR A 51 -12.30 -5.75 -4.30
N TRP A 52 -12.98 -4.59 -4.24
CA TRP A 52 -14.33 -4.44 -3.69
C TRP A 52 -14.47 -5.03 -2.28
N ARG A 53 -13.43 -4.85 -1.44
CA ARG A 53 -13.42 -5.32 -0.05
C ARG A 53 -13.86 -4.18 0.86
N GLU A 54 -14.99 -4.36 1.53
CA GLU A 54 -15.58 -3.36 2.43
C GLU A 54 -15.25 -3.60 3.92
N PRO A 55 -15.27 -4.84 4.45
CA PRO A 55 -14.94 -5.06 5.86
C PRO A 55 -13.43 -4.98 6.11
N LEU A 56 -13.02 -4.20 7.12
CA LEU A 56 -11.63 -4.15 7.62
C LEU A 56 -11.03 -5.56 7.85
N ARG A 57 -11.82 -6.48 8.40
CA ARG A 57 -11.41 -7.88 8.60
C ARG A 57 -11.18 -8.63 7.29
N ASP A 58 -12.01 -8.39 6.28
CA ASP A 58 -11.88 -9.06 4.98
C ASP A 58 -10.68 -8.51 4.20
N ILE A 59 -10.40 -7.22 4.36
CA ILE A 59 -9.18 -6.57 3.87
C ILE A 59 -7.95 -7.20 4.56
N GLU A 60 -7.93 -7.27 5.90
CA GLU A 60 -6.82 -7.85 6.67
C GLU A 60 -6.54 -9.32 6.30
N VAL A 61 -7.59 -10.14 6.16
CA VAL A 61 -7.46 -11.55 5.75
C VAL A 61 -6.89 -11.65 4.33
N CYS A 62 -7.39 -10.84 3.39
CA CYS A 62 -6.88 -10.83 2.02
C CYS A 62 -5.41 -10.39 1.94
N LEU A 63 -5.02 -9.38 2.72
CA LEU A 63 -3.65 -8.86 2.77
C LEU A 63 -2.68 -9.86 3.39
N SER A 64 -3.07 -10.45 4.52
CA SER A 64 -2.29 -11.49 5.20
C SER A 64 -2.05 -12.69 4.29
N ALA A 65 -3.07 -13.10 3.52
CA ALA A 65 -2.96 -14.20 2.57
C ALA A 65 -2.10 -13.87 1.33
N ASN A 66 -1.88 -12.58 1.01
CA ASN A 66 -1.17 -12.14 -0.20
C ASN A 66 0.09 -11.31 0.10
N GLN A 67 0.59 -11.36 1.34
CA GLN A 67 1.71 -10.57 1.84
C GLN A 67 2.95 -10.65 0.92
N SER A 68 3.30 -11.85 0.45
CA SER A 68 4.43 -12.10 -0.45
C SER A 68 4.31 -11.49 -1.85
N LYS A 69 3.09 -11.13 -2.28
CA LYS A 69 2.80 -10.53 -3.60
C LYS A 69 2.70 -9.00 -3.55
N LEU A 70 2.47 -8.43 -2.36
CA LEU A 70 2.27 -7.00 -2.15
C LEU A 70 3.55 -6.29 -1.66
N LEU A 71 4.36 -6.98 -0.86
CA LEU A 71 5.60 -6.44 -0.26
C LEU A 71 6.88 -6.68 -1.07
N SER A 72 6.81 -7.17 -2.32
CA SER A 72 8.00 -7.37 -3.15
C SER A 72 8.63 -6.09 -3.73
N ALA A 73 8.26 -4.92 -3.22
CA ALA A 73 8.95 -3.66 -3.54
C ALA A 73 10.08 -3.44 -2.52
N PRO A 74 11.32 -3.14 -2.95
CA PRO A 74 12.43 -2.96 -2.02
C PRO A 74 12.11 -1.84 -1.03
N PRO A 75 12.53 -1.99 0.25
CA PRO A 75 12.46 -0.90 1.20
C PRO A 75 13.36 0.24 0.70
N ASN A 76 12.88 1.46 0.90
CA ASN A 76 13.47 2.71 0.49
C ASN A 76 15.02 2.72 0.60
N VAL A 77 15.68 2.85 -0.56
CA VAL A 77 16.99 3.48 -0.73
C VAL A 77 16.80 4.63 -1.72
#